data_AF-A0A934TPP8-F1
#
_entry.id   AF-A0A934TPP8-F1
#
_cell.length_a   1.000
_cell.length_b   1.000
_cell.length_c   1.000
_cell.angle_alpha   90.00
_cell.angle_beta   90.00
_cell.angle_gamma   90.00
#
_symmetry.space_group_name_H-M   'P 1'
#
loop_
_entity.id
_entity.type
_entity.pdbx_description
1 polymer ?
#
loop_
_entity_poly.entity_id
_entity_poly.type
_entity_poly.pdbx_seq_one_letter_code
_entity_poly.pdbx_strand_id
1 'polypeptide(L)'
;MKVFKLIRIAGIAATALALASGASAQTLLNSANVSVSVNLTSQCKLSAAAPTLAVDFGTYTAFGAATTPNPSMTFDVLCTRGFGASPTITWDANAGAGVISGLAYSLSLANSATVPGTAATATVGATPATLTFKLSGTMASGQAGDNAGAGAQTATRTVTLAF
;
A
#
# COMPACT_ATOMS: atom_id res chain seq x y z
N MET A 1 79.77 -2.79 -66.25
CA MET A 1 80.25 -1.46 -65.84
C MET A 1 79.35 -0.92 -64.75
N LYS A 2 79.92 -0.64 -63.56
CA LYS A 2 79.34 0.16 -62.47
C LYS A 2 79.40 1.64 -62.86
N VAL A 3 78.45 2.49 -62.42
CA VAL A 3 78.72 3.70 -61.62
C VAL A 3 77.48 4.03 -60.75
N PHE A 4 77.77 4.38 -59.49
CA PHE A 4 76.91 4.75 -58.36
C PHE A 4 76.95 6.28 -58.14
N LYS A 5 75.87 6.91 -57.67
CA LYS A 5 75.77 7.89 -56.54
C LYS A 5 74.42 8.64 -56.59
N LEU A 6 73.48 8.46 -55.65
CA LEU A 6 73.34 9.00 -54.27
C LEU A 6 73.11 10.53 -54.19
N ILE A 7 71.96 10.97 -53.65
CA ILE A 7 71.82 11.67 -52.35
C ILE A 7 70.35 12.02 -52.07
N ARG A 8 70.01 11.93 -50.78
CA ARG A 8 68.71 11.97 -50.10
C ARG A 8 68.22 13.40 -49.88
N ILE A 9 66.90 13.63 -49.92
CA ILE A 9 66.26 14.66 -49.08
C ILE A 9 65.01 14.04 -48.45
N ALA A 10 64.99 14.06 -47.13
CA ALA A 10 63.94 13.59 -46.26
C ALA A 10 62.81 14.62 -46.16
N GLY A 11 61.57 14.16 -46.21
CA GLY A 11 60.37 14.93 -45.84
C GLY A 11 59.47 14.00 -45.05
N ILE A 12 59.65 13.97 -43.73
CA ILE A 12 58.86 13.18 -42.80
C ILE A 12 57.46 13.79 -42.77
N ALA A 13 56.48 13.07 -43.30
CA ALA A 13 55.07 13.37 -43.09
C ALA A 13 54.74 13.11 -41.61
N ALA A 14 54.64 14.18 -40.83
CA ALA A 14 54.10 14.12 -39.48
C ALA A 14 52.58 13.91 -39.59
N THR A 15 52.15 12.65 -39.71
CA THR A 15 50.75 12.27 -39.49
C THR A 15 50.40 12.62 -38.05
N ALA A 16 49.43 13.52 -37.91
CA ALA A 16 48.83 13.93 -36.65
C ALA A 16 48.37 12.69 -35.86
N LEU A 17 49.05 12.42 -34.74
CA LEU A 17 48.49 11.55 -33.70
C LEU A 17 47.49 12.41 -32.91
N ALA A 18 46.30 12.58 -33.48
CA ALA A 18 45.15 12.94 -32.66
C ALA A 18 44.91 11.73 -31.73
N LEU A 19 45.36 11.85 -30.48
CA LEU A 19 44.84 11.07 -29.36
C LEU A 19 43.37 11.47 -29.18
N ALA A 20 42.52 11.01 -30.09
CA ALA A 20 41.14 10.78 -29.77
C ALA A 20 41.18 9.71 -28.69
N SER A 21 41.08 10.13 -27.43
CA SER A 21 40.55 9.28 -26.38
C SER A 21 39.09 8.97 -26.75
N GLY A 22 38.91 8.20 -27.82
CA GLY A 22 37.65 7.57 -28.14
C GLY A 22 37.39 6.66 -26.97
N ALA A 23 36.45 7.04 -26.11
CA ALA A 23 35.82 6.07 -25.25
C ALA A 23 35.33 4.96 -26.19
N SER A 24 36.05 3.83 -26.21
CA SER A 24 35.64 2.67 -26.97
C SER A 24 34.43 2.11 -26.26
N ALA A 25 33.24 2.49 -26.73
CA ALA A 25 32.02 1.80 -26.36
C ALA A 25 32.10 0.39 -26.97
N GLN A 26 32.51 -0.60 -26.16
CA GLN A 26 32.37 -2.00 -26.54
C GLN A 26 30.94 -2.42 -26.24
N THR A 27 30.13 -2.57 -27.28
CA THR A 27 28.89 -3.34 -27.20
C THR A 27 29.25 -4.80 -26.95
N LEU A 28 28.56 -5.49 -26.03
CA LEU A 28 28.75 -6.93 -25.86
C LEU A 28 28.36 -7.64 -27.17
N LEU A 29 29.35 -8.12 -27.93
CA LEU A 29 29.19 -8.68 -29.28
C LEU A 29 28.79 -10.16 -29.30
N ASN A 30 28.76 -10.81 -28.15
CA ASN A 30 28.20 -12.15 -27.98
C ASN A 30 26.90 -11.95 -27.21
N SER A 31 25.80 -12.60 -27.61
CA SER A 31 24.45 -12.55 -27.02
C SER A 31 24.36 -12.97 -25.54
N ALA A 32 25.23 -12.42 -24.69
CA ALA A 32 25.19 -12.50 -23.25
C ALA A 32 24.02 -11.63 -22.81
N ASN A 33 22.87 -12.28 -22.63
CA ASN A 33 21.69 -11.62 -22.09
C ASN A 33 22.01 -11.14 -20.67
N VAL A 34 21.81 -9.85 -20.40
CA VAL A 34 21.82 -9.33 -19.03
C VAL A 34 20.52 -9.78 -18.37
N SER A 35 20.64 -10.68 -17.40
CA SER A 35 19.49 -11.17 -16.64
C SER A 35 19.26 -10.29 -15.42
N VAL A 36 18.05 -9.77 -15.29
CA VAL A 36 17.59 -9.05 -14.10
C VAL A 36 16.58 -9.94 -13.38
N SER A 37 16.80 -10.22 -12.10
CA SER A 37 15.91 -11.06 -11.30
C SER A 37 15.52 -10.36 -10.01
N VAL A 38 14.26 -10.52 -9.61
CA VAL A 38 13.71 -10.02 -8.35
C VAL A 38 12.76 -11.07 -7.79
N ASN A 39 12.77 -11.25 -6.48
CA ASN A 39 11.77 -12.04 -5.77
C ASN A 39 10.88 -11.09 -4.96
N LEU A 40 9.58 -11.07 -5.26
CA LEU A 40 8.62 -10.18 -4.60
C LEU A 40 7.75 -10.98 -3.64
N THR A 41 7.74 -10.56 -2.37
CA THR A 41 6.77 -11.05 -1.38
C THR A 41 5.53 -10.15 -1.37
N SER A 42 4.36 -10.74 -1.54
CA SER A 42 3.09 -9.99 -1.46
C SER A 42 2.78 -9.58 -0.02
N GLN A 43 2.30 -8.35 0.18
CA GLN A 43 1.94 -7.82 1.50
C GLN A 43 0.77 -6.84 1.41
N CYS A 44 0.07 -6.67 2.54
CA CYS A 44 -0.94 -5.65 2.76
C CYS A 44 -0.59 -4.83 4.01
N LYS A 45 -0.95 -3.54 4.02
CA LYS A 45 -0.78 -2.64 5.17
C LYS A 45 -1.91 -1.61 5.23
N LEU A 46 -2.20 -1.06 6.40
CA LEU A 46 -3.08 0.11 6.50
C LEU A 46 -2.45 1.32 5.77
N SER A 47 -3.28 2.08 5.05
CA SER A 47 -2.86 3.22 4.23
C SER A 47 -2.29 4.37 5.06
N ALA A 48 -2.90 4.64 6.22
CA ALA A 48 -2.41 5.58 7.22
C ALA A 48 -1.84 4.82 8.42
N ALA A 49 -0.74 5.34 8.99
CA ALA A 49 -0.25 4.87 10.28
C ALA A 49 -1.24 5.29 11.37
N ALA A 50 -2.03 4.33 11.85
CA ALA A 50 -2.93 4.44 13.01
C ALA A 50 -4.02 5.53 12.92
N PRO A 51 -4.99 5.47 11.98
CA PRO A 51 -6.26 6.13 12.24
C PRO A 51 -6.87 5.50 13.49
N THR A 52 -7.20 6.32 14.50
CA THR A 52 -8.06 5.86 15.59
C THR A 52 -9.41 5.52 14.95
N LEU A 53 -9.67 4.22 14.80
CA LEU A 53 -10.94 3.75 14.28
C LEU A 53 -12.00 3.92 15.38
N ALA A 54 -12.83 4.95 15.26
CA ALA A 54 -13.86 5.28 16.25
C ALA A 54 -15.24 5.28 15.61
N VAL A 55 -16.17 4.60 16.29
CA VAL A 55 -17.60 4.60 15.98
C VAL A 55 -18.29 5.33 17.11
N ASP A 56 -18.77 6.55 16.84
CA ASP A 56 -19.40 7.40 17.84
C ASP A 56 -20.93 7.35 17.73
N PHE A 57 -21.57 6.73 18.73
CA PHE A 57 -23.02 6.63 18.84
C PHE A 57 -23.68 7.91 19.39
N GLY A 58 -22.89 8.94 19.69
CA GLY A 58 -23.38 10.20 20.24
C GLY A 58 -23.97 10.03 21.64
N THR A 59 -24.91 10.91 21.98
CA THR A 59 -25.62 10.82 23.26
C THR A 59 -26.73 9.78 23.15
N TYR A 60 -26.79 8.86 24.11
CA TYR A 60 -27.90 7.93 24.27
C TYR A 60 -28.76 8.36 25.45
N THR A 61 -30.07 8.50 25.24
CA THR A 61 -31.03 8.73 26.32
C THR A 61 -31.65 7.39 26.71
N ALA A 62 -31.63 7.04 27.99
CA ALA A 62 -32.25 5.82 28.50
C ALA A 62 -33.70 5.71 28.02
N PHE A 63 -34.08 4.52 27.56
CA PHE A 63 -35.38 4.19 26.93
C PHE A 63 -35.69 4.95 25.63
N GLY A 64 -34.78 5.82 25.17
CA GLY A 64 -34.89 6.55 23.93
C GLY A 64 -34.30 5.79 22.73
N ALA A 65 -34.28 6.47 21.59
CA ALA A 65 -33.45 6.06 20.46
C ALA A 65 -32.04 6.66 20.62
N ALA A 66 -31.03 6.04 20.01
CA ALA A 66 -29.72 6.67 19.86
C ALA A 66 -29.86 7.95 19.00
N THR A 67 -29.20 9.04 19.39
CA THR A 67 -29.29 10.31 18.65
C THR A 67 -28.62 10.26 17.27
N THR A 68 -27.60 9.41 17.09
CA THR A 68 -27.02 9.06 15.79
C THR A 68 -27.35 7.61 15.45
N PRO A 69 -28.45 7.36 14.70
CA PRO A 69 -28.70 6.03 14.17
C PRO A 69 -27.62 5.70 13.15
N ASN A 70 -26.77 4.75 13.53
CA ASN A 70 -25.85 4.02 12.67
C ASN A 70 -24.60 4.79 12.21
N PRO A 71 -23.72 5.21 13.14
CA PRO A 71 -22.43 5.80 12.78
C PRO A 71 -21.61 4.88 11.88
N SER A 72 -20.85 5.46 10.95
CA SER A 72 -19.93 4.71 10.10
C SER A 72 -18.68 5.51 9.75
N MET A 73 -17.60 4.80 9.49
CA MET A 73 -16.33 5.35 9.02
C MET A 73 -15.68 4.44 7.98
N THR A 74 -14.73 4.98 7.23
CA THR A 74 -13.96 4.21 6.23
C THR A 74 -12.47 4.27 6.50
N PHE A 75 -11.76 3.21 6.14
CA PHE A 75 -10.30 3.17 6.13
C PHE A 75 -9.78 2.30 4.99
N ASP A 76 -8.55 2.56 4.57
CA ASP A 76 -7.94 1.89 3.42
C ASP A 76 -6.83 0.93 3.84
N VAL A 77 -6.79 -0.23 3.17
CA VAL A 77 -5.68 -1.18 3.18
C VAL A 77 -5.02 -1.16 1.80
N LEU A 78 -3.71 -0.91 1.77
CA LEU A 78 -2.89 -0.96 0.58
C LEU A 78 -2.26 -2.34 0.47
N CYS A 79 -2.54 -3.03 -0.63
CA CYS A 79 -1.99 -4.34 -0.94
C CYS A 79 -1.09 -4.31 -2.18
N THR A 80 -0.19 -5.28 -2.28
CA THR A 80 0.53 -5.55 -3.53
C THR A 80 -0.48 -5.67 -4.68
N ARG A 81 -0.14 -5.10 -5.84
CA ARG A 81 -1.00 -5.17 -7.02
C ARG A 81 -1.31 -6.64 -7.38
N GLY A 82 -2.57 -6.92 -7.69
CA GLY A 82 -3.00 -8.26 -8.08
C GLY A 82 -3.16 -9.23 -6.90
N PHE A 83 -3.10 -8.73 -5.67
CA PHE A 83 -3.44 -9.49 -4.47
C PHE A 83 -4.95 -9.79 -4.50
N GLY A 84 -5.32 -10.90 -5.14
CA GLY A 84 -6.69 -11.30 -5.42
C GLY A 84 -7.42 -11.96 -4.25
N ALA A 85 -6.83 -11.96 -3.05
CA ALA A 85 -7.47 -12.52 -1.87
C ALA A 85 -8.45 -11.49 -1.28
N SER A 86 -9.70 -11.93 -1.10
CA SER A 86 -10.64 -11.22 -0.24
C SER A 86 -10.30 -11.58 1.21
N PRO A 87 -10.04 -10.59 2.09
CA PRO A 87 -9.67 -10.91 3.46
C PRO A 87 -10.83 -11.55 4.21
N THR A 88 -10.48 -12.45 5.12
CA THR A 88 -11.40 -12.92 6.15
C THR A 88 -11.40 -11.90 7.28
N ILE A 89 -12.59 -11.49 7.72
CA ILE A 89 -12.78 -10.52 8.80
C ILE A 89 -13.21 -11.26 10.06
N THR A 90 -12.46 -11.10 11.15
CA THR A 90 -12.79 -11.71 12.45
C THR A 90 -12.72 -10.68 13.58
N TRP A 91 -13.67 -10.77 14.51
CA TRP A 91 -13.73 -9.94 15.71
C TRP A 91 -13.25 -10.74 16.94
N ASP A 92 -12.74 -10.03 17.95
CA ASP A 92 -12.27 -10.63 19.22
C ASP A 92 -13.33 -11.45 19.96
N ALA A 93 -14.59 -11.04 19.92
CA ALA A 93 -15.71 -11.76 20.49
C ALA A 93 -17.04 -11.40 19.79
N ASN A 94 -18.00 -12.34 19.85
CA ASN A 94 -19.42 -12.14 19.51
C ASN A 94 -19.69 -11.46 18.14
N ALA A 95 -18.84 -11.68 17.14
CA ALA A 95 -19.01 -11.15 15.79
C ALA A 95 -19.26 -9.62 15.73
N GLY A 96 -18.61 -8.85 16.60
CA GLY A 96 -18.75 -7.38 16.66
C GLY A 96 -19.92 -6.89 17.53
N ALA A 97 -20.70 -7.79 18.13
CA ALA A 97 -21.67 -7.42 19.16
C ALA A 97 -21.00 -7.16 20.52
N GLY A 98 -21.54 -6.22 21.28
CA GLY A 98 -21.01 -5.85 22.59
C GLY A 98 -22.01 -5.10 23.45
N VAL A 99 -21.59 -4.82 24.68
CA VAL A 99 -22.33 -4.00 25.64
C VAL A 99 -21.40 -2.93 26.18
N ILE A 100 -21.89 -1.70 26.29
CA ILE A 100 -21.20 -0.56 26.90
C ILE A 100 -22.16 0.12 27.88
N SER A 101 -21.81 0.13 29.17
CA SER A 101 -22.69 0.68 30.23
C SER A 101 -24.14 0.16 30.14
N GLY A 102 -24.32 -1.16 30.01
CA GLY A 102 -25.65 -1.78 29.88
C GLY A 102 -26.35 -1.57 28.53
N LEU A 103 -25.75 -0.85 27.59
CA LEU A 103 -26.28 -0.62 26.24
C LEU A 103 -25.65 -1.58 25.25
N ALA A 104 -26.47 -2.46 24.67
CA ALA A 104 -26.08 -3.36 23.59
C ALA A 104 -25.86 -2.60 22.28
N TYR A 105 -24.76 -2.93 21.60
CA TYR A 105 -24.42 -2.42 20.28
C TYR A 105 -23.92 -3.57 19.39
N SER A 106 -23.91 -3.34 18.08
CA SER A 106 -23.26 -4.23 17.12
C SER A 106 -22.40 -3.43 16.16
N LEU A 107 -21.28 -4.01 15.74
CA LEU A 107 -20.36 -3.48 14.74
C LEU A 107 -20.36 -4.41 13.53
N SER A 108 -20.31 -3.81 12.34
CA SER A 108 -20.16 -4.49 11.07
C SER A 108 -19.00 -3.88 10.31
N LEU A 109 -18.14 -4.72 9.76
CA LEU A 109 -17.03 -4.32 8.90
C LEU A 109 -17.15 -5.07 7.58
N ALA A 110 -17.14 -4.33 6.48
CA ALA A 110 -17.19 -4.91 5.15
C ALA A 110 -16.22 -4.20 4.20
N ASN A 111 -15.67 -4.94 3.24
CA ASN A 111 -15.01 -4.34 2.10
C ASN A 111 -16.06 -3.62 1.25
N SER A 112 -15.91 -2.30 1.14
CA SER A 112 -16.87 -1.42 0.45
C SER A 112 -16.44 -1.09 -0.97
N ALA A 113 -15.13 -1.11 -1.26
CA ALA A 113 -14.60 -0.84 -2.59
C ALA A 113 -13.20 -1.45 -2.76
N THR A 114 -12.85 -1.81 -3.99
CA THR A 114 -11.51 -2.25 -4.34
C THR A 114 -11.06 -1.55 -5.60
N VAL A 115 -9.96 -0.81 -5.50
CA VAL A 115 -9.32 -0.12 -6.62
C VAL A 115 -8.06 -0.91 -6.99
N PRO A 116 -7.97 -1.42 -8.23
CA PRO A 116 -6.78 -2.15 -8.65
C PRO A 116 -5.58 -1.21 -8.80
N GLY A 117 -4.39 -1.69 -8.44
CA GLY A 117 -3.14 -1.00 -8.70
C GLY A 117 -2.72 -1.05 -10.17
N THR A 118 -1.90 -0.09 -10.58
CA THR A 118 -1.30 0.00 -11.92
C THR A 118 0.06 -0.70 -11.97
N ALA A 119 0.37 -1.32 -13.12
CA ALA A 119 1.67 -1.94 -13.35
C ALA A 119 2.76 -0.88 -13.50
N ALA A 120 3.99 -1.24 -13.13
CA ALA A 120 5.16 -0.41 -13.43
C ALA A 120 5.43 -0.38 -14.95
N THR A 121 5.99 0.73 -15.42
CA THR A 121 6.59 0.85 -16.75
C THR A 121 8.10 1.01 -16.61
N ALA A 122 8.82 1.13 -17.74
CA ALA A 122 10.26 1.39 -17.72
C ALA A 122 10.65 2.69 -16.97
N THR A 123 9.70 3.63 -16.80
CA THR A 123 9.97 4.96 -16.24
C THR A 123 9.10 5.32 -15.02
N VAL A 124 8.10 4.50 -14.70
CA VAL A 124 7.13 4.79 -13.62
C VAL A 124 6.95 3.53 -12.76
N GLY A 125 7.01 3.69 -11.43
CA GLY A 125 6.77 2.60 -10.49
C GLY A 125 5.31 2.12 -10.48
N ALA A 126 5.09 0.91 -9.98
CA ALA A 126 3.74 0.37 -9.79
C ALA A 126 3.01 1.13 -8.66
N THR A 127 1.67 1.16 -8.73
CA THR A 127 0.83 1.60 -7.61
C THR A 127 0.19 0.40 -6.91
N PRO A 128 -0.07 0.49 -5.59
CA PRO A 128 -0.73 -0.59 -4.86
C PRO A 128 -2.20 -0.75 -5.28
N ALA A 129 -2.76 -1.92 -4.99
CA ALA A 129 -4.21 -2.07 -4.93
C ALA A 129 -4.72 -1.49 -3.60
N THR A 130 -5.87 -0.82 -3.62
CA THR A 130 -6.49 -0.24 -2.42
C THR A 130 -7.81 -0.94 -2.13
N LEU A 131 -7.94 -1.47 -0.93
CA LEU A 131 -9.20 -2.02 -0.40
C LEU A 131 -9.75 -1.04 0.63
N THR A 132 -10.94 -0.50 0.38
CA THR A 132 -11.61 0.44 1.29
C THR A 132 -12.63 -0.31 2.12
N PHE A 133 -12.43 -0.33 3.43
CA PHE A 133 -13.35 -0.94 4.37
C PHE A 133 -14.28 0.09 4.99
N LYS A 134 -15.54 -0.29 5.19
CA LYS A 134 -16.53 0.50 5.93
C LYS A 134 -16.85 -0.19 7.25
N LEU A 135 -16.51 0.47 8.36
CA LEU A 135 -16.92 0.10 9.70
C LEU A 135 -18.21 0.85 10.04
N SER A 136 -19.25 0.12 10.44
CA SER A 136 -20.52 0.70 10.87
C SER A 136 -20.91 0.16 12.24
N GLY A 137 -21.52 0.98 13.08
CA GLY A 137 -22.11 0.56 14.34
C GLY A 137 -23.62 0.68 14.31
N THR A 138 -24.31 -0.10 15.14
CA THR A 138 -25.71 0.13 15.49
C THR A 138 -25.90 -0.04 16.99
N MET A 139 -26.83 0.70 17.57
CA MET A 139 -27.22 0.58 18.97
C MET A 139 -28.74 0.42 19.05
N ALA A 140 -29.23 -0.58 19.76
CA ALA A 140 -30.67 -0.83 19.85
C ALA A 140 -31.36 0.32 20.61
N SER A 141 -32.56 0.70 20.19
CA SER A 141 -33.41 1.67 20.90
C SER A 141 -34.09 1.04 22.12
N GLY A 142 -34.56 1.87 23.05
CA GLY A 142 -35.39 1.42 24.19
C GLY A 142 -34.60 0.79 25.33
N GLN A 143 -33.28 0.92 25.35
CA GLN A 143 -32.44 0.33 26.37
C GLN A 143 -32.32 1.25 27.58
N ALA A 144 -32.35 0.69 28.80
CA ALA A 144 -32.20 1.48 30.02
C ALA A 144 -30.75 1.98 30.23
N GLY A 145 -29.77 1.15 29.86
CA GLY A 145 -28.38 1.34 30.26
C GLY A 145 -28.18 1.17 31.77
N ASP A 146 -26.93 1.34 32.21
CA ASP A 146 -26.54 1.29 33.61
C ASP A 146 -26.26 2.70 34.14
N ASN A 147 -26.86 3.06 35.28
CA ASN A 147 -26.61 4.37 35.92
C ASN A 147 -25.14 4.59 36.29
N ALA A 148 -24.40 3.51 36.57
CA ALA A 148 -22.98 3.55 36.88
C ALA A 148 -22.12 4.06 35.70
N GLY A 149 -22.62 4.00 34.47
CA GLY A 149 -21.95 4.57 33.30
C GLY A 149 -22.66 5.79 32.71
N ALA A 150 -23.42 6.53 33.52
CA ALA A 150 -23.88 7.86 33.15
C ALA A 150 -22.68 8.76 32.79
N GLY A 151 -22.60 9.21 31.53
CA GLY A 151 -21.48 9.99 31.00
C GLY A 151 -20.86 9.37 29.75
N ALA A 152 -19.69 9.88 29.34
CA ALA A 152 -18.95 9.34 28.21
C ALA A 152 -18.35 7.97 28.56
N GLN A 153 -18.65 6.97 27.74
CA GLN A 153 -18.16 5.61 27.91
C GLN A 153 -17.40 5.20 26.65
N THR A 154 -16.39 4.33 26.80
CA THR A 154 -15.66 3.76 25.67
C THR A 154 -15.50 2.26 25.84
N ALA A 155 -15.66 1.51 24.75
CA ALA A 155 -15.36 0.10 24.67
C ALA A 155 -14.40 -0.14 23.51
N THR A 156 -13.35 -0.92 23.75
CA THR A 156 -12.36 -1.28 22.71
C THR A 156 -12.69 -2.65 22.14
N ARG A 157 -12.58 -2.78 20.82
CA ARG A 157 -12.70 -4.05 20.09
C ARG A 157 -11.48 -4.25 19.21
N THR A 158 -11.06 -5.50 19.08
CA THR A 158 -10.04 -5.89 18.11
C THR A 158 -10.70 -6.58 16.92
N VAL A 159 -10.31 -6.15 15.72
CA VAL A 159 -10.67 -6.78 14.45
C VAL A 159 -9.41 -7.23 13.73
N THR A 160 -9.45 -8.43 13.17
CA THR A 160 -8.35 -9.01 12.38
C THR A 160 -8.79 -9.15 10.93
N LEU A 161 -7.93 -8.71 10.02
CA LEU A 161 -8.05 -8.93 8.58
C LEU A 161 -6.99 -9.96 8.18
N ALA A 162 -7.42 -11.16 7.80
CA ALA A 162 -6.52 -12.24 7.36
C ALA A 162 -6.57 -12.33 5.82
N PHE A 163 -5.39 -12.31 5.19
CA PHE A 163 -5.17 -12.18 3.75
C PHE A 163 -4.42 -13.38 3.18
#